data_AF-A0A1F3Y2T2-F1
#
_entry.id   AF-A0A1F3Y2T2-F1
#
_cell.length_a   1.000
_cell.length_b   1.000
_cell.length_c   1.000
_cell.angle_alpha   90.00
_cell.angle_beta   90.00
_cell.angle_gamma   90.00
#
_symmetry.space_group_name_H-M   'P 1'
#
loop_
_entity.id
_entity.type
_entity.pdbx_description
1 polymer ?
#
loop_
_entity_poly.entity_id
_entity_poly.type
_entity_poly.pdbx_seq_one_letter_code
_entity_poly.pdbx_strand_id
1 'polypeptide(L)'
;MHPDAERILHLGTGTDPQQIIEESTIDFIDEMRSYFSEFAKSFNGYSEGGSRFQEVKVYSIASSAADFMVFRNQIKLVVSNVAHGVIQIAFAHHVRGALDVNGQTMGPEKNPQAPEAKSQDLMAGIGPFRDVYWTYKGEKVTAAQVARYFFSEFIRATRDSRKSKAGNQALLEQIKTLLQEKGLDL
;
A
#
# COMPACT_ATOMS: atom_id res chain seq x y z
N MET A 1 39.79 -6.80 -28.33
CA MET A 1 39.00 -7.28 -27.18
C MET A 1 37.93 -8.20 -27.72
N HIS A 2 37.66 -9.34 -27.06
CA HIS A 2 36.66 -10.31 -27.54
C HIS A 2 35.25 -9.77 -27.23
N PRO A 3 34.31 -9.76 -28.19
CA PRO A 3 32.96 -9.20 -27.98
C PRO A 3 32.21 -9.87 -26.82
N ASP A 4 32.46 -11.16 -26.57
CA ASP A 4 31.88 -11.87 -25.42
C ASP A 4 32.41 -11.38 -24.07
N ALA A 5 33.65 -10.87 -24.01
CA ALA A 5 34.20 -10.32 -22.76
C ALA A 5 33.51 -9.01 -22.39
N GLU A 6 33.13 -8.18 -23.36
CA GLU A 6 32.34 -6.97 -23.11
C GLU A 6 30.92 -7.30 -22.64
N ARG A 7 30.31 -8.36 -23.18
CA ARG A 7 28.99 -8.84 -22.76
C ARG A 7 29.00 -9.47 -21.35
N ILE A 8 30.04 -10.21 -21.01
CA ILE A 8 30.17 -10.86 -19.70
C ILE A 8 30.58 -9.86 -18.62
N LEU A 9 31.47 -8.91 -18.93
CA LEU A 9 32.05 -7.99 -17.96
C LEU A 9 31.38 -6.61 -17.96
N HIS A 10 30.34 -6.39 -18.76
CA HIS A 10 29.65 -5.11 -18.92
C HIS A 10 30.63 -3.93 -19.16
N LEU A 11 31.75 -4.19 -19.84
CA LEU A 11 32.87 -3.25 -19.98
C LEU A 11 32.61 -2.11 -20.99
N GLY A 12 31.52 -2.17 -21.75
CA GLY A 12 31.29 -1.34 -22.93
C GLY A 12 30.31 -0.17 -22.78
N THR A 13 29.60 -0.05 -21.66
CA THR A 13 28.71 1.10 -21.44
C THR A 13 29.03 1.69 -20.08
N GLY A 14 29.32 3.00 -20.05
CA GLY A 14 29.23 3.77 -18.82
C GLY A 14 27.78 3.73 -18.38
N THR A 15 27.40 2.67 -17.66
CA THR A 15 26.05 2.49 -17.14
C THR A 15 25.85 3.59 -16.12
N ASP A 16 24.99 4.54 -16.48
CA ASP A 16 24.63 5.63 -15.59
C ASP A 16 24.15 5.01 -14.27
N PRO A 17 24.72 5.40 -13.12
CA PRO A 17 24.24 4.96 -11.82
C PRO A 17 22.73 5.11 -11.66
N GLN A 18 22.12 6.12 -12.30
CA GLN A 18 20.67 6.33 -12.28
C GLN A 18 19.92 5.20 -12.99
N GLN A 19 20.42 4.73 -14.14
CA GLN A 19 19.81 3.63 -14.87
C GLN A 19 19.84 2.33 -14.07
N ILE A 20 20.97 2.02 -13.42
CA ILE A 20 21.10 0.84 -12.57
C ILE A 20 20.09 0.88 -11.41
N ILE A 21 19.94 2.05 -10.77
CA ILE A 21 18.98 2.24 -9.69
C ILE A 21 17.55 2.07 -10.21
N GLU A 22 17.24 2.58 -11.40
CA GLU A 22 15.90 2.48 -11.98
C GLU A 22 15.51 1.03 -12.31
N GLU A 23 16.41 0.29 -12.97
CA GLU A 23 16.22 -1.14 -13.25
C GLU A 23 16.02 -1.93 -11.94
N SER A 24 16.89 -1.69 -10.94
CA SER A 24 16.76 -2.33 -9.62
C SER A 24 15.48 -1.92 -8.88
N THR A 25 14.97 -0.71 -9.07
CA THR A 25 13.70 -0.25 -8.48
C THR A 25 12.52 -1.00 -9.06
N ILE A 26 12.49 -1.17 -10.39
CA ILE A 26 11.45 -1.94 -11.07
C ILE A 26 11.47 -3.39 -10.56
N ASP A 27 12.64 -4.02 -10.55
CA ASP A 27 12.81 -5.41 -10.10
C ASP A 27 12.37 -5.60 -8.64
N PHE A 28 12.75 -4.68 -7.75
CA PHE A 28 12.39 -4.75 -6.33
C PHE A 28 10.88 -4.64 -6.13
N ILE A 29 10.21 -3.70 -6.83
CA ILE A 29 8.74 -3.55 -6.75
C ILE A 29 8.05 -4.79 -7.31
N ASP A 30 8.54 -5.37 -8.41
CA ASP A 30 7.93 -6.55 -9.02
C ASP A 30 8.09 -7.81 -8.15
N GLU A 31 9.24 -7.97 -7.49
CA GLU A 31 9.48 -9.01 -6.49
C GLU A 31 8.50 -8.85 -5.30
N MET A 32 8.36 -7.62 -4.79
CA MET A 32 7.37 -7.34 -3.74
C MET A 32 5.95 -7.69 -4.19
N ARG A 33 5.54 -7.28 -5.39
CA ARG A 33 4.21 -7.58 -5.96
C ARG A 33 3.95 -9.08 -6.01
N SER A 34 4.98 -9.86 -6.36
CA SER A 34 4.91 -11.33 -6.39
C SER A 34 4.67 -11.90 -4.99
N TYR A 35 5.43 -11.47 -3.97
CA TYR A 35 5.19 -11.88 -2.58
C TYR A 35 3.80 -11.46 -2.09
N PHE A 36 3.36 -10.24 -2.37
CA PHE A 36 2.01 -9.76 -2.01
C PHE A 36 0.93 -10.64 -2.63
N SER A 37 1.10 -11.05 -3.89
CA SER A 37 0.16 -11.94 -4.57
C SER A 37 0.13 -13.34 -3.95
N GLU A 38 1.28 -13.87 -3.54
CA GLU A 38 1.36 -15.15 -2.83
C GLU A 38 0.70 -15.08 -1.45
N PHE A 39 1.02 -14.06 -0.66
CA PHE A 39 0.41 -13.85 0.66
C PHE A 39 -1.11 -13.64 0.56
N ALA A 40 -1.58 -12.89 -0.44
CA ALA A 40 -3.01 -12.70 -0.69
C ALA A 40 -3.70 -14.02 -1.05
N LYS A 41 -3.11 -14.85 -1.92
CA LYS A 41 -3.64 -16.19 -2.26
C LYS A 41 -3.75 -17.07 -1.01
N SER A 42 -2.68 -17.15 -0.22
CA SER A 42 -2.65 -17.93 1.02
C SER A 42 -3.71 -17.43 2.02
N PHE A 43 -3.74 -16.13 2.30
CA PHE A 43 -4.69 -15.52 3.22
C PHE A 43 -6.15 -15.71 2.80
N ASN A 44 -6.46 -15.51 1.52
CA ASN A 44 -7.80 -15.72 0.98
C ASN A 44 -8.23 -17.19 1.07
N GLY A 45 -7.31 -18.14 0.91
CA GLY A 45 -7.58 -19.57 1.03
C GLY A 45 -8.08 -19.98 2.42
N TYR A 46 -7.61 -19.33 3.49
CA TYR A 46 -8.10 -19.56 4.86
C TYR A 46 -9.42 -18.86 5.19
N SER A 47 -9.89 -17.95 4.32
CA SER A 47 -11.13 -17.20 4.54
C SER A 47 -12.36 -17.97 4.04
N GLU A 48 -12.60 -19.18 4.56
CA GLU A 48 -13.68 -20.10 4.15
C GLU A 48 -15.11 -19.60 4.49
N GLY A 49 -15.27 -18.39 5.06
CA GLY A 49 -16.57 -17.80 5.44
C GLY A 49 -17.41 -17.20 4.30
N GLY A 50 -17.15 -17.51 3.03
CA GLY A 50 -18.06 -17.27 1.90
C GLY A 50 -18.36 -15.82 1.48
N SER A 51 -17.83 -14.81 2.16
CA SER A 51 -18.07 -13.40 1.79
C SER A 51 -17.03 -12.90 0.79
N ARG A 52 -17.36 -12.98 -0.50
CA ARG A 52 -16.58 -12.51 -1.67
C ARG A 52 -16.07 -11.05 -1.58
N PHE A 53 -16.61 -10.27 -0.65
CA PHE A 53 -16.23 -8.88 -0.37
C PHE A 53 -15.06 -8.71 0.62
N GLN A 54 -14.49 -9.81 1.12
CA GLN A 54 -13.43 -9.78 2.14
C GLN A 54 -12.06 -10.23 1.63
N GLU A 55 -11.96 -10.57 0.34
CA GLU A 55 -10.71 -11.01 -0.28
C GLU A 55 -9.73 -9.85 -0.43
N VAL A 56 -8.45 -10.15 -0.21
CA VAL A 56 -7.34 -9.27 -0.58
C VAL A 56 -7.15 -9.35 -2.09
N LYS A 57 -7.14 -8.21 -2.77
CA LYS A 57 -6.89 -8.11 -4.20
C LYS A 57 -5.62 -7.31 -4.46
N VAL A 58 -4.78 -7.80 -5.36
CA VAL A 58 -3.55 -7.12 -5.80
C VAL A 58 -3.74 -6.71 -7.25
N TYR A 59 -3.50 -5.44 -7.56
CA TYR A 59 -3.69 -4.86 -8.88
C TYR A 59 -2.41 -4.15 -9.32
N SER A 60 -2.00 -4.36 -10.57
CA SER A 60 -1.00 -3.50 -11.22
C SER A 60 -1.62 -2.16 -11.59
N ILE A 61 -0.82 -1.10 -11.57
CA ILE A 61 -1.23 0.24 -11.98
C ILE A 61 -0.76 0.48 -13.42
N ALA A 62 -1.70 0.52 -14.36
CA ALA A 62 -1.41 0.48 -15.80
C ALA A 62 -0.55 1.63 -16.34
N SER A 63 -0.54 2.79 -15.67
CA SER A 63 0.24 3.96 -16.08
C SER A 63 1.66 4.01 -15.52
N SER A 64 2.11 2.95 -14.83
CA SER A 64 3.43 2.88 -14.21
C SER A 64 4.14 1.58 -14.58
N ALA A 65 5.48 1.61 -14.60
CA ALA A 65 6.32 0.49 -14.98
C ALA A 65 6.17 -0.72 -14.04
N ALA A 66 6.03 -0.48 -12.74
CA ALA A 66 5.99 -1.55 -11.73
C ALA A 66 4.96 -1.33 -10.61
N ASP A 67 4.38 -0.14 -10.48
CA ASP A 67 3.54 0.17 -9.32
C ASP A 67 2.34 -0.76 -9.20
N PHE A 68 1.97 -1.04 -7.96
CA PHE A 68 0.83 -1.89 -7.66
C PHE A 68 0.08 -1.41 -6.43
N MET A 69 -1.17 -1.83 -6.31
CA MET A 69 -2.00 -1.57 -5.15
C MET A 69 -2.61 -2.86 -4.61
N VAL A 70 -2.75 -2.90 -3.29
CA VAL A 70 -3.42 -3.96 -2.56
C VAL A 70 -4.70 -3.38 -1.98
N PHE A 71 -5.82 -4.07 -2.14
CA PHE A 71 -7.13 -3.56 -1.77
C PHE A 71 -7.94 -4.59 -0.99
N ARG A 72 -8.58 -4.12 0.09
CA ARG A 72 -9.51 -4.89 0.92
C ARG A 72 -10.32 -3.96 1.81
N ASN A 73 -11.62 -4.21 1.97
CA ASN A 73 -12.50 -3.48 2.92
C ASN A 73 -12.39 -1.94 2.82
N GLN A 74 -12.34 -1.36 1.61
CA GLN A 74 -12.19 0.09 1.37
C GLN A 74 -10.85 0.70 1.80
N ILE A 75 -9.86 -0.13 2.15
CA ILE A 75 -8.48 0.30 2.40
C ILE A 75 -7.63 -0.14 1.21
N LYS A 76 -6.81 0.80 0.74
CA LYS A 76 -5.78 0.58 -0.28
C LYS A 76 -4.42 0.68 0.40
N LEU A 77 -3.49 -0.17 -0.01
CA LEU A 77 -2.06 0.03 0.17
C LEU A 77 -1.49 0.23 -1.23
N VAL A 78 -0.84 1.36 -1.46
CA VAL A 78 -0.24 1.70 -2.76
C VAL A 78 1.27 1.64 -2.60
N VAL A 79 1.91 0.91 -3.50
CA VAL A 79 3.37 0.88 -3.64
C VAL A 79 3.70 1.55 -4.96
N SER A 80 4.49 2.61 -4.90
CA SER A 80 4.77 3.47 -6.04
C SER A 80 6.22 3.93 -6.10
N ASN A 81 6.80 3.90 -7.29
CA ASN A 81 8.07 4.56 -7.60
C ASN A 81 7.84 6.07 -7.74
N VAL A 82 8.33 6.88 -6.79
CA VAL A 82 8.10 8.33 -6.77
C VAL A 82 9.28 9.14 -7.32
N ALA A 83 10.49 8.57 -7.25
CA ALA A 83 11.71 9.15 -7.76
C ALA A 83 12.77 8.04 -7.92
N HIS A 84 13.84 8.30 -8.67
CA HIS A 84 14.93 7.35 -8.84
C HIS A 84 15.45 6.85 -7.48
N GLY A 85 15.28 5.55 -7.20
CA GLY A 85 15.72 4.94 -5.95
C GLY A 85 14.84 5.25 -4.74
N VAL A 86 13.62 5.73 -4.94
CA VAL A 86 12.66 5.96 -3.85
C VAL A 86 11.35 5.25 -4.15
N ILE A 87 11.06 4.23 -3.34
CA ILE A 87 9.77 3.53 -3.37
C ILE A 87 8.96 4.03 -2.18
N GLN A 88 7.80 4.60 -2.47
CA GLN A 88 6.85 5.03 -1.46
C GLN A 88 5.77 3.98 -1.26
N ILE A 89 5.45 3.71 0.01
CA ILE A 89 4.38 2.82 0.43
C ILE A 89 3.39 3.63 1.27
N ALA A 90 2.16 3.74 0.81
CA ALA A 90 1.14 4.57 1.46
C ALA A 90 -0.19 3.82 1.63
N PHE A 91 -0.80 3.98 2.80
CA PHE A 91 -2.19 3.57 3.02
C PHE A 91 -3.13 4.65 2.47
N ALA A 92 -4.24 4.25 1.86
CA ALA A 92 -5.30 5.17 1.49
C ALA A 92 -6.64 4.59 1.93
N HIS A 93 -7.36 5.35 2.75
CA HIS A 93 -8.71 4.99 3.17
C HIS A 93 -9.70 5.69 2.24
N HIS A 94 -10.67 4.94 1.71
CA HIS A 94 -11.79 5.57 1.04
C HIS A 94 -12.73 6.16 2.09
N VAL A 95 -12.46 7.40 2.51
CA VAL A 95 -13.46 8.21 3.21
C VAL A 95 -14.48 8.61 2.14
N ARG A 96 -15.65 7.95 2.13
CA ARG A 96 -16.79 8.50 1.40
C ARG A 96 -17.05 9.85 2.05
N GLY A 97 -16.93 10.95 1.30
CA GLY A 97 -17.01 12.31 1.82
C GLY A 97 -18.11 12.39 2.88
N ALA A 98 -17.72 12.74 4.11
CA ALA A 98 -18.70 13.07 5.12
C ALA A 98 -19.48 14.26 4.55
N LEU A 99 -20.78 14.06 4.33
CA LEU A 99 -21.67 15.18 4.10
C LEU A 99 -21.63 16.00 5.38
N ASP A 100 -21.18 17.24 5.27
CA ASP A 100 -21.38 18.23 6.33
C ASP A 100 -22.90 18.36 6.58
N VAL A 101 -23.28 18.83 7.78
CA VAL A 101 -24.67 19.01 8.22
C VAL A 101 -25.47 19.92 7.26
N ASN A 102 -24.77 20.65 6.39
CA ASN A 102 -25.30 21.52 5.34
C ASN A 102 -25.47 20.86 3.95
N GLY A 103 -25.26 19.55 3.81
CA GLY A 103 -25.53 18.81 2.56
C GLY A 103 -24.58 19.12 1.39
N GLN A 104 -23.48 19.83 1.63
CA GLN A 104 -22.46 20.08 0.61
C GLN A 104 -21.46 18.91 0.58
N THR A 105 -21.30 18.32 -0.61
CA THR A 105 -20.23 17.35 -0.87
C THR A 105 -18.90 18.09 -0.90
N MET A 106 -18.10 17.95 0.16
CA MET A 106 -16.70 18.34 0.11
C MET A 106 -16.02 17.50 -0.97
N GLY A 107 -15.47 18.16 -2.00
CA GLY A 107 -14.54 17.54 -2.94
C GLY A 107 -13.34 16.93 -2.20
N PRO A 108 -12.42 16.25 -2.90
CA PRO A 108 -11.28 15.55 -2.28
C PRO A 108 -10.21 16.49 -1.69
N GLU A 109 -10.55 17.74 -1.37
CA GLU A 109 -9.65 18.70 -0.77
C GLU A 109 -9.67 18.60 0.76
N LYS A 110 -8.56 18.07 1.27
CA LYS A 110 -7.96 18.35 2.59
C LYS A 110 -8.96 18.58 3.72
N ASN A 111 -9.48 17.50 4.29
CA ASN A 111 -9.99 17.53 5.65
C ASN A 111 -8.78 17.48 6.62
N PRO A 112 -8.49 18.53 7.42
CA PRO A 112 -7.31 18.56 8.31
C PRO A 112 -7.38 17.58 9.50
N GLN A 113 -8.53 16.90 9.68
CA GLN A 113 -8.77 15.95 10.77
C GLN A 113 -8.70 14.48 10.36
N ALA A 114 -8.51 14.15 9.08
CA ALA A 114 -8.18 12.77 8.71
C ALA A 114 -6.70 12.56 9.05
N PRO A 115 -6.31 11.50 9.81
CA PRO A 115 -4.91 11.21 10.02
C PRO A 115 -4.27 11.07 8.63
N GLU A 116 -3.40 12.01 8.26
CA GLU A 116 -2.61 11.92 7.06
C GLU A 116 -2.01 10.51 7.04
N ALA A 117 -2.37 9.74 6.01
CA ALA A 117 -1.85 8.40 5.91
C ALA A 117 -0.34 8.53 5.76
N LYS A 118 0.39 8.22 6.83
CA LYS A 118 1.85 8.35 6.86
C LYS A 118 2.42 7.47 5.77
N SER A 119 2.84 8.09 4.68
CA SER A 119 3.62 7.43 3.66
C SER A 119 4.96 7.01 4.25
N GLN A 120 5.47 5.90 3.76
CA GLN A 120 6.71 5.32 4.22
C GLN A 120 7.60 5.05 3.02
N ASP A 121 8.83 5.55 3.09
CA ASP A 121 9.73 5.52 1.95
C ASP A 121 10.82 4.46 2.16
N LEU A 122 11.15 3.76 1.09
CA LEU A 122 12.32 2.91 0.95
C LEU A 122 13.32 3.63 0.05
N MET A 123 14.59 3.64 0.47
CA MET A 123 15.65 4.33 -0.24
C MET A 123 16.67 3.32 -0.78
N ALA A 124 16.95 3.42 -2.07
CA ALA A 124 18.03 2.69 -2.72
C ALA A 124 19.37 3.36 -2.39
N GLY A 125 20.37 2.53 -2.12
CA GLY A 125 21.76 2.92 -2.01
C GLY A 125 22.62 2.06 -2.94
N ILE A 126 23.70 2.65 -3.45
CA ILE A 126 24.70 1.90 -4.23
C ILE A 126 25.80 1.47 -3.27
N GLY A 127 26.01 0.16 -3.16
CA GLY A 127 27.08 -0.47 -2.42
C GLY A 127 28.32 -0.72 -3.28
N PRO A 128 29.31 -1.42 -2.71
CA PRO A 128 30.48 -1.87 -3.46
C PRO A 128 30.08 -2.65 -4.71
N PHE A 129 30.90 -2.58 -5.77
CA PHE A 129 30.66 -3.30 -7.03
C PHE A 129 29.34 -2.96 -7.74
N ARG A 130 28.77 -1.77 -7.47
CA ARG A 130 27.48 -1.32 -8.02
C ARG A 130 26.28 -2.18 -7.57
N ASP A 131 26.43 -2.87 -6.44
CA ASP A 131 25.35 -3.64 -5.84
C ASP A 131 24.31 -2.68 -5.23
N VAL A 132 23.10 -2.68 -5.75
CA VAL A 132 22.01 -1.83 -5.24
C VAL A 132 21.40 -2.51 -4.02
N TYR A 133 21.35 -1.81 -2.89
CA TYR A 133 20.69 -2.28 -1.69
C TYR A 133 19.57 -1.32 -1.28
N TRP A 134 18.55 -1.88 -0.65
CA TRP A 134 17.38 -1.12 -0.20
C TRP A 134 17.42 -0.92 1.31
N THR A 135 17.01 0.27 1.75
CA THR A 135 16.93 0.60 3.17
C THR A 135 15.56 1.11 3.57
N TYR A 136 15.14 0.75 4.77
CA TYR A 136 13.94 1.24 5.44
C TYR A 136 14.35 1.81 6.79
N LYS A 137 14.15 3.11 7.02
CA LYS A 137 14.58 3.80 8.26
C LYS A 137 16.07 3.60 8.59
N GLY A 138 16.91 3.52 7.56
CA GLY A 138 18.36 3.33 7.68
C GLY A 138 18.82 1.87 7.76
N GLU A 139 17.90 0.90 7.89
CA GLU A 139 18.24 -0.53 7.96
C GLU A 139 18.10 -1.21 6.61
N LYS A 140 19.03 -2.10 6.26
CA LYS A 140 18.97 -2.86 5.00
C LYS A 140 17.80 -3.83 5.00
N VAL A 141 17.05 -3.87 3.90
CA VAL A 141 15.86 -4.70 3.75
C VAL A 141 15.82 -5.40 2.40
N THR A 142 15.19 -6.57 2.39
CA THR A 142 14.85 -7.33 1.18
C THR A 142 13.38 -7.14 0.82
N ALA A 143 13.02 -7.34 -0.45
CA ALA A 143 11.63 -7.25 -0.92
C ALA A 143 10.70 -8.18 -0.11
N ALA A 144 11.16 -9.39 0.22
CA ALA A 144 10.41 -10.35 1.02
C ALA A 144 10.10 -9.84 2.44
N GLN A 145 11.07 -9.22 3.11
CA GLN A 145 10.90 -8.67 4.46
C GLN A 145 9.92 -7.50 4.45
N VAL A 146 10.08 -6.59 3.49
CA VAL A 146 9.19 -5.44 3.30
C VAL A 146 7.77 -5.91 3.02
N ALA A 147 7.58 -6.80 2.04
CA ALA A 147 6.27 -7.33 1.70
C ALA A 147 5.59 -8.01 2.89
N ARG A 148 6.32 -8.83 3.66
CA ARG A 148 5.79 -9.49 4.86
C ARG A 148 5.33 -8.49 5.92
N TYR A 149 6.14 -7.48 6.20
CA TYR A 149 5.82 -6.45 7.18
C TYR A 149 4.59 -5.65 6.76
N PHE A 150 4.59 -5.07 5.56
CA PHE A 150 3.49 -4.23 5.08
C PHE A 150 2.20 -5.00 4.82
N PHE A 151 2.27 -6.26 4.36
CA PHE A 151 1.10 -7.11 4.24
C PHE A 151 0.47 -7.39 5.61
N SER A 152 1.28 -7.67 6.63
CA SER A 152 0.78 -7.90 8.00
C SER A 152 0.07 -6.67 8.56
N GLU A 153 0.67 -5.49 8.39
CA GLU A 153 0.06 -4.21 8.78
C GLU A 153 -1.23 -3.95 8.01
N PHE A 154 -1.26 -4.26 6.72
CA PHE A 154 -2.46 -4.14 5.90
C PHE A 154 -3.62 -5.04 6.37
N ILE A 155 -3.34 -6.29 6.72
CA ILE A 155 -4.35 -7.19 7.27
C ILE A 155 -4.87 -6.69 8.64
N ARG A 156 -3.99 -6.16 9.50
CA ARG A 156 -4.38 -5.55 10.79
C ARG A 156 -5.30 -4.35 10.58
N ALA A 157 -4.87 -3.38 9.77
CA ALA A 157 -5.65 -2.18 9.45
C ALA A 157 -7.04 -2.51 8.86
N THR A 158 -7.11 -3.51 7.99
CA THR A 158 -8.37 -3.94 7.35
C THR A 158 -9.29 -4.76 8.26
N ARG A 159 -8.80 -5.22 9.42
CA ARG A 159 -9.61 -5.88 10.46
C ARG A 159 -10.21 -4.86 11.44
N ASP A 160 -9.42 -3.89 11.88
CA ASP A 160 -9.86 -2.93 12.90
C ASP A 160 -10.95 -1.97 12.39
N SER A 161 -10.97 -1.67 11.09
CA SER A 161 -12.05 -0.89 10.47
C SER A 161 -13.45 -1.50 10.63
N ARG A 162 -13.56 -2.83 10.83
CA ARG A 162 -14.85 -3.46 11.16
C ARG A 162 -15.32 -3.14 12.57
N LYS A 163 -14.42 -3.15 13.55
CA LYS A 163 -14.77 -2.94 14.96
C LYS A 163 -15.35 -1.54 15.16
N SER A 164 -14.75 -0.53 14.52
CA SER A 164 -15.25 0.84 14.56
C SER A 164 -16.65 0.99 13.94
N LYS A 165 -16.93 0.34 12.79
CA LYS A 165 -18.27 0.40 12.18
C LYS A 165 -19.35 -0.26 13.03
N ALA A 166 -19.05 -1.40 13.65
CA ALA A 166 -19.99 -2.09 14.53
C ALA A 166 -20.29 -1.28 15.81
N GLY A 167 -19.25 -0.66 16.41
CA GLY A 167 -19.42 0.21 17.57
C GLY A 167 -20.26 1.46 17.26
N ASN A 168 -20.03 2.08 16.11
CA ASN A 168 -20.78 3.26 15.68
C ASN A 168 -22.27 2.94 15.40
N GLN A 169 -22.57 1.76 14.85
CA GLN A 169 -23.97 1.35 14.65
C GLN A 169 -24.69 1.11 15.97
N ALA A 170 -24.05 0.45 16.94
CA ALA A 170 -24.63 0.25 18.27
C ALA A 170 -24.91 1.57 19.00
N LEU A 171 -24.01 2.55 18.87
CA LEU A 171 -24.20 3.90 19.41
C LEU A 171 -25.37 4.63 18.74
N LEU A 172 -25.51 4.54 17.42
CA LEU A 172 -26.62 5.16 16.69
C LEU A 172 -27.97 4.54 17.05
N GLU A 173 -28.02 3.22 17.23
CA GLU A 173 -29.24 2.56 17.73
C GLU A 173 -29.60 3.02 19.13
N GLN A 174 -28.63 3.12 20.05
CA GLN A 174 -28.85 3.65 21.40
C GLN A 174 -29.36 5.10 21.37
N ILE A 175 -28.78 5.96 20.53
CA ILE A 175 -29.24 7.36 20.36
C ILE A 175 -30.68 7.37 19.83
N LYS A 176 -31.00 6.54 18.84
CA LYS A 176 -32.35 6.45 18.28
C LYS A 176 -33.38 6.01 19.32
N THR A 177 -33.04 5.02 20.14
CA THR A 177 -33.90 4.55 21.24
C THR A 177 -34.12 5.65 22.27
N LEU A 178 -33.06 6.37 22.68
CA LEU A 178 -33.18 7.47 23.64
C LEU A 178 -34.00 8.66 23.12
N LEU A 179 -33.93 8.94 21.81
CA LEU A 179 -34.74 10.00 21.18
C LEU A 179 -36.22 9.62 21.12
N GLN A 180 -36.54 8.36 20.80
CA GLN A 180 -37.91 7.85 20.84
C GLN A 180 -38.50 7.86 22.26
N GLU A 181 -37.72 7.52 23.28
CA GLU A 181 -38.16 7.58 24.69
C GLU A 181 -38.46 9.00 25.17
N LYS A 182 -37.81 10.02 24.58
CA LYS A 182 -38.03 11.43 24.93
C LYS A 182 -39.14 12.12 24.12
N GLY A 183 -39.87 11.38 23.28
CA GLY A 183 -40.99 11.92 22.51
C GLY A 183 -40.59 12.96 21.45
N LEU A 184 -39.32 12.93 21.02
CA LEU A 184 -38.82 13.74 19.91
C LEU A 184 -38.76 12.83 18.68
N ASP A 185 -39.81 12.88 17.85
CA ASP A 185 -39.77 12.29 16.51
C ASP A 185 -38.80 13.11 15.63
N LEU A 186 -37.90 12.39 14.95
CA LEU A 186 -37.01 12.93 13.91
C LEU A 186 -37.75 13.06 12.58
#